data_AF-A0A2V9VBA9-F1
#
_entry.id   AF-A0A2V9VBA9-F1
#
_cell.length_a   1.000
_cell.length_b   1.000
_cell.length_c   1.000
_cell.angle_alpha   90.00
_cell.angle_beta   90.00
_cell.angle_gamma   90.00
#
_symmetry.space_group_name_H-M   'P 1'
#
loop_
_entity.id
_entity.type
_entity.pdbx_description
1 polymer ?
#
loop_
_entity_poly.entity_id
_entity_poly.type
_entity_poly.pdbx_seq_one_letter_code
_entity_poly.pdbx_strand_id
1 'polypeptide(L)' 'MCRDPIELEIFKNLYHSIAEEMGAALRRTAFSPNIKERRDYSCAVFAA' A
#
# COMPACT_ATOMS: atom_id res chain seq x y z
N MET A 1 25.12 8.71 -6.95
CA MET A 1 24.88 7.48 -7.72
C MET A 1 23.57 7.65 -8.48
N CYS A 2 23.59 7.57 -9.80
CA CYS A 2 22.37 7.53 -10.60
C CYS A 2 21.75 6.14 -10.40
N ARG A 3 20.57 6.05 -9.77
CA ARG A 3 19.84 4.78 -9.65
C ARG A 3 19.33 4.39 -11.03
N ASP A 4 19.45 3.11 -11.37
CA ASP A 4 18.92 2.59 -12.63
C ASP A 4 17.40 2.86 -12.69
N PRO A 5 16.88 3.53 -13.74
CA PRO A 5 15.46 3.81 -13.87
C PRO A 5 14.58 2.54 -13.81
N ILE A 6 15.09 1.40 -14.28
CA ILE A 6 14.40 0.11 -14.22
C ILE A 6 14.31 -0.36 -12.77
N GLU A 7 15.40 -0.29 -12.02
CA GLU A 7 15.43 -0.67 -10.60
C GLU A 7 14.47 0.20 -9.78
N LEU A 8 14.43 1.51 -10.05
CA LEU A 8 13.51 2.43 -9.39
C LEU A 8 12.04 2.06 -9.65
N GLU A 9 11.69 1.75 -10.89
CA GLU A 9 10.32 1.38 -11.25
C GLU A 9 9.92 0.03 -10.64
N ILE A 10 10.85 -0.95 -10.57
CA ILE A 10 10.61 -2.23 -9.88
C ILE A 10 10.27 -2.00 -8.41
N PHE A 11 11.09 -1.24 -7.69
CA PHE A 11 10.85 -0.97 -6.27
C PHE A 11 9.56 -0.20 -6.04
N LYS A 12 9.27 0.80 -6.89
CA LYS A 12 8.01 1.55 -6.83
C LYS A 12 6.80 0.62 -6.95
N ASN A 13 6.78 -0.28 -7.95
CA ASN A 13 5.67 -1.21 -8.14
C ASN A 13 5.57 -2.22 -6.99
N LEU A 14 6.72 -2.70 -6.48
CA LEU A 14 6.76 -3.62 -5.35
C LEU A 14 6.14 -3.00 -4.10
N TYR A 15 6.59 -1.81 -3.68
CA TYR A 15 6.06 -1.15 -2.48
C TYR A 15 4.61 -0.70 -2.65
N HIS A 16 4.22 -0.26 -3.85
CA HIS A 16 2.83 0.07 -4.15
C HIS A 16 1.93 -1.16 -4.01
N SER A 17 2.34 -2.30 -4.58
CA SER A 17 1.60 -3.57 -4.48
C SER A 17 1.42 -4.01 -3.02
N ILE A 18 2.45 -3.88 -2.19
CA ILE A 18 2.37 -4.23 -0.75
C ILE A 18 1.32 -3.35 -0.04
N ALA A 19 1.36 -2.04 -0.27
CA ALA A 19 0.41 -1.11 0.34
C ALA A 19 -1.05 -1.41 -0.08
N GLU A 20 -1.28 -1.75 -1.35
CA GLU A 20 -2.59 -2.14 -1.88
C GLU A 20 -3.11 -3.43 -1.23
N GLU A 21 -2.26 -4.46 -1.12
CA GLU A 21 -2.64 -5.73 -0.49
C GLU A 21 -2.98 -5.55 0.99
N MET A 22 -2.19 -4.75 1.72
CA MET A 22 -2.47 -4.36 3.11
C MET A 22 -3.85 -3.68 3.22
N GLY A 23 -4.12 -2.70 2.36
CA GLY A 23 -5.40 -1.99 2.36
C GLY A 23 -6.58 -2.91 2.03
N ALA A 24 -6.40 -3.83 1.09
CA ALA A 24 -7.41 -4.82 0.73
C ALA A 24 -7.69 -5.79 1.89
N ALA A 25 -6.65 -6.24 2.60
CA ALA A 25 -6.80 -7.07 3.78
C ALA A 25 -7.55 -6.34 4.91
N LEU A 26 -7.15 -5.10 5.22
CA LEU A 26 -7.80 -4.27 6.23
C LEU A 26 -9.28 -4.06 5.94
N ARG A 27 -9.65 -3.72 4.71
CA ARG A 27 -11.05 -3.51 4.32
C ARG A 27 -11.90 -4.78 4.43
N ARG A 28 -11.33 -5.95 4.09
CA ARG A 28 -12.05 -7.24 4.15
C ARG A 28 -12.40 -7.63 5.59
N THR A 29 -11.52 -7.34 6.53
CA THR A 29 -11.66 -7.76 7.93
C THR A 29 -12.27 -6.71 8.85
N ALA A 30 -12.34 -5.44 8.42
CA ALA A 30 -12.86 -4.37 9.24
C ALA A 30 -14.38 -4.47 9.51
N PHE A 31 -14.77 -4.17 10.75
CA PHE A 31 -16.17 -3.98 11.17
C PHE A 31 -16.60 -2.51 11.15
N SER A 32 -15.67 -1.56 11.16
CA SER A 32 -15.97 -0.12 11.14
C SER A 32 -16.55 0.32 9.79
N PRO A 33 -17.71 1.00 9.73
CA PRO A 33 -18.27 1.52 8.49
C PRO A 33 -17.39 2.61 7.86
N ASN A 34 -16.62 3.35 8.67
CA ASN A 34 -15.62 4.30 8.14
C ASN A 34 -14.57 3.57 7.28
N ILE A 35 -14.15 2.36 7.66
CA ILE A 35 -13.17 1.59 6.90
C ILE A 35 -13.83 0.77 5.78
N LYS A 36 -14.93 0.05 6.09
CA LYS A 36 -15.54 -0.92 5.18
C LYS A 36 -16.34 -0.28 4.05
N GLU A 37 -17.09 0.78 4.36
CA GLU A 37 -18.02 1.43 3.43
C GLU A 37 -17.44 2.73 2.90
N ARG A 38 -17.02 3.62 3.81
CA ARG A 38 -16.49 4.95 3.44
C ARG A 38 -15.06 4.92 2.94
N ARG A 39 -14.34 3.81 3.16
CA ARG A 39 -12.93 3.61 2.79
C ARG A 39 -12.02 4.74 3.29
N ASP A 40 -12.34 5.25 4.47
CA ASP A 40 -11.58 6.28 5.18
C ASP A 40 -10.39 5.64 5.90
N TYR A 41 -9.41 5.19 5.12
CA TYR A 41 -8.15 4.62 5.59
C TYR A 41 -7.06 4.75 4.52
N SER A 42 -5.80 4.61 4.93
CA SER A 42 -4.66 4.47 4.03
C SER A 42 -3.67 3.44 4.56
N CYS A 43 -2.83 2.91 3.68
CA CYS A 43 -1.75 1.98 4.03
C CYS A 43 -0.45 2.48 3.41
N ALA A 44 0.63 2.41 4.18
CA ALA A 44 1.95 2.89 3.77
C ALA A 44 3.04 1.95 4.32
N VAL A 45 4.12 1.82 3.54
CA VAL A 45 5.33 1.09 3.92
C VAL A 45 6.41 2.12 4.27
N PHE A 46 7.00 1.99 5.44
CA PHE A 46 8.08 2.85 5.91
C PHE A 46 9.39 2.07 6.00
N ALA A 47 10.49 2.73 5.70
CA ALA A 47 11.82 2.20 5.98
C ALA A 47 12.15 2.33 7.47
N ALA A 48 13.05 1.48 7.95
CA ALA A 48 13.59 1.53 9.32
C ALA A 48 14.57 2.69 9.51
#